data_AF-A0A538CNT2-F1
#
_entry.id   AF-A0A538CNT2-F1
#
_cell.length_a   1.000
_cell.length_b   1.000
_cell.length_c   1.000
_cell.angle_alpha   90.00
_cell.angle_beta   90.00
_cell.angle_gamma   90.00
#
_symmetry.space_group_name_H-M   'P 1'
#
loop_
_entity.id
_entity.type
_entity.pdbx_description
1 polymer ?
#
loop_
_entity_poly.entity_id
_entity_poly.type
_entity_poly.pdbx_seq_one_letter_code
_entity_poly.pdbx_strand_id
1 'polypeptide(L)'
;MPVHVAFIPDEAAPAAVGIVVDVLRATSTIAQALASGYRRVLCCSELDEARALRREIPASLVGGERKAVRIEDFDVGASPREFLEPRAETLILSTTNGTRAILETARRCEQVVLGSLLNLSAV
;
A
#
# COMPACT_ATOMS: atom_id res chain seq x y z
N MET A 1 14.69 -15.10 17.33
CA MET A 1 14.20 -13.73 17.10
C MET A 1 12.77 -13.65 17.64
N PRO A 2 12.46 -12.77 18.60
CA PRO A 2 11.09 -12.63 19.10
C PRO A 2 10.20 -12.06 17.98
N VAL A 3 8.99 -12.59 17.87
CA VAL A 3 7.98 -12.13 16.91
C VAL A 3 6.74 -11.73 17.70
N HIS A 4 6.24 -10.52 17.43
CA HIS A 4 4.99 -10.02 17.97
C HIS A 4 4.01 -9.79 16.83
N VAL A 5 2.74 -10.10 17.07
CA VAL A 5 1.67 -9.91 16.08
C VAL A 5 0.63 -8.99 16.70
N ALA A 6 0.36 -7.87 16.03
CA ALA A 6 -0.72 -6.94 16.35
C ALA A 6 -1.80 -7.08 15.28
N PHE A 7 -3.07 -7.21 15.68
CA PHE A 7 -4.17 -7.36 14.71
C PHE A 7 -4.66 -6.03 14.18
N ILE A 8 -4.47 -4.96 14.96
CA ILE A 8 -4.76 -3.59 14.59
C ILE A 8 -3.53 -2.70 14.82
N PRO A 9 -3.36 -1.60 14.07
CA PRO A 9 -2.20 -0.71 14.23
C PRO A 9 -2.00 -0.18 15.66
N ASP A 10 -3.08 -0.01 16.42
CA ASP A 10 -3.04 0.51 17.79
C ASP A 10 -2.38 -0.45 18.79
N GLU A 11 -2.35 -1.75 18.49
CA GLU A 11 -1.69 -2.79 19.30
C GLU A 11 -0.21 -2.95 18.94
N ALA A 12 0.27 -2.26 17.89
CA ALA A 12 1.64 -2.42 17.42
C ALA A 12 2.64 -1.74 18.37
N ALA A 13 3.59 -2.52 18.88
CA ALA A 13 4.73 -2.02 19.64
C ALA A 13 5.87 -1.55 18.70
N PRO A 14 6.71 -0.59 19.14
CA PRO A 14 7.92 -0.23 18.42
C PRO A 14 8.85 -1.43 18.21
N ALA A 15 9.47 -1.52 17.03
CA ALA A 15 10.37 -2.60 16.66
C ALA A 15 11.35 -2.15 15.58
N ALA A 16 12.51 -2.80 15.45
CA ALA A 16 13.44 -2.51 14.37
C ALA A 16 12.82 -2.77 12.97
N VAL A 17 12.05 -3.87 12.84
CA VAL A 17 11.37 -4.25 11.59
C VAL A 17 9.88 -4.45 11.85
N GLY A 18 9.05 -3.73 11.10
CA GLY A 18 7.61 -3.93 11.03
C GLY A 18 7.20 -4.61 9.72
N ILE A 19 6.31 -5.60 9.79
CA ILE A 19 5.74 -6.25 8.61
C ILE A 19 4.25 -5.94 8.58
N VAL A 20 3.80 -5.18 7.59
CA VAL A 20 2.37 -4.86 7.42
C VAL A 20 1.73 -5.89 6.51
N VAL A 21 0.60 -6.43 6.95
CA VAL A 21 -0.17 -7.45 6.22
C VAL A 21 -1.62 -7.00 6.08
N ASP A 22 -2.02 -6.64 4.87
CA ASP A 22 -3.40 -6.41 4.46
C ASP A 22 -3.63 -7.15 3.14
N VAL A 23 -3.79 -8.47 3.27
CA VAL A 23 -3.89 -9.40 2.13
C VAL A 23 -5.06 -9.04 1.21
N LEU A 24 -6.14 -8.47 1.75
CA LEU A 24 -7.37 -8.14 1.03
C LEU A 24 -7.69 -6.63 1.16
N ARG A 25 -7.04 -5.78 0.38
CA ARG A 25 -6.19 -6.10 -0.80
C ARG A 25 -4.93 -5.25 -0.92
N ALA A 26 -4.63 -4.41 0.06
CA ALA A 26 -3.60 -3.37 -0.10
C ALA A 26 -2.19 -3.95 -0.31
N THR A 27 -1.71 -4.83 0.58
CA THR A 27 -0.33 -5.35 0.46
C THR A 27 -0.18 -6.31 -0.71
N SER A 28 -1.21 -7.11 -1.02
CA SER A 28 -1.24 -7.93 -2.24
C SER A 28 -1.20 -7.07 -3.51
N THR A 29 -1.90 -5.92 -3.51
CA THR A 29 -1.90 -4.98 -4.63
C THR A 29 -0.53 -4.35 -4.82
N ILE A 30 0.11 -3.92 -3.74
CA ILE A 30 1.44 -3.31 -3.79
C ILE A 30 2.49 -4.33 -4.25
N ALA A 31 2.45 -5.55 -3.70
CA ALA A 31 3.34 -6.63 -4.12
C ALA A 31 3.18 -6.94 -5.62
N GLN A 32 1.95 -7.06 -6.11
CA GLN A 32 1.67 -7.25 -7.53
C GLN A 32 2.18 -6.09 -8.39
N ALA A 33 1.89 -4.84 -8.02
CA ALA A 33 2.32 -3.68 -8.79
C ALA A 33 3.85 -3.62 -8.92
N LEU A 34 4.58 -3.79 -7.81
CA LEU A 34 6.04 -3.79 -7.85
C LEU A 34 6.59 -4.96 -8.69
N ALA A 35 6.00 -6.17 -8.54
CA ALA A 35 6.39 -7.34 -9.33
C ALA A 35 6.14 -7.16 -10.83
N SER A 36 5.10 -6.42 -11.22
CA SER A 36 4.79 -6.11 -12.62
C SER A 36 5.68 -5.01 -13.21
N GLY A 37 6.52 -4.34 -12.42
CA GLY A 37 7.47 -3.34 -12.90
C GLY A 37 7.11 -1.88 -12.60
N TYR A 38 6.14 -1.60 -11.73
CA TYR A 38 6.01 -0.25 -11.16
C TYR A 38 7.29 0.10 -10.38
N ARG A 39 7.88 1.26 -10.65
CA ARG A 39 9.13 1.70 -10.00
C ARG A 39 8.93 2.05 -8.52
N ARG A 40 7.75 2.57 -8.16
CA ARG A 40 7.41 2.92 -6.78
C ARG A 40 5.91 2.98 -6.56
N VAL A 41 5.51 2.74 -5.31
CA VAL A 41 4.15 2.96 -4.82
C VAL A 41 4.17 3.97 -3.68
N LEU A 42 3.40 5.05 -3.80
CA LEU A 42 3.25 6.10 -2.80
C LEU A 42 1.94 5.88 -2.04
N CYS A 43 2.04 5.49 -0.77
CA CYS A 43 0.87 5.24 0.07
C CYS A 43 0.35 6.55 0.68
N CYS A 44 -0.95 6.80 0.57
CA CYS A 44 -1.62 7.97 1.12
C CYS A 44 -2.65 7.57 2.18
N SER A 45 -2.70 8.35 3.26
CA SER A 45 -3.68 8.18 4.33
C SER A 45 -5.07 8.66 3.92
N GLU A 46 -5.11 9.76 3.16
CA GLU A 46 -6.33 10.46 2.75
C GLU A 46 -6.41 10.66 1.24
N LEU A 47 -7.64 10.86 0.75
CA LEU A 47 -7.89 11.06 -0.68
C LEU A 47 -7.31 12.36 -1.20
N ASP A 48 -7.34 13.42 -0.39
CA ASP A 48 -6.84 14.74 -0.80
C ASP A 48 -5.31 14.76 -0.91
N GLU A 49 -4.62 13.96 -0.10
CA GLU A 49 -3.18 13.72 -0.21
C GLU A 49 -2.85 13.04 -1.56
N ALA A 50 -3.61 12.01 -1.94
CA ALA A 50 -3.43 11.34 -3.22
C ALA A 50 -3.69 12.29 -4.41
N ARG A 51 -4.71 13.16 -4.31
CA ARG A 51 -5.00 14.19 -5.32
C ARG A 51 -3.92 15.26 -5.39
N ALA A 52 -3.33 15.65 -4.26
CA ALA A 52 -2.20 16.58 -4.22
C ALA A 52 -0.98 15.98 -4.93
N LEU A 53 -0.61 14.74 -4.59
CA LEU A 53 0.51 14.04 -5.23
C LEU A 53 0.29 13.83 -6.74
N ARG A 54 -0.94 13.58 -7.18
CA ARG A 54 -1.27 13.51 -8.62
C ARG A 54 -0.89 14.79 -9.36
N ARG A 55 -1.11 15.95 -8.74
CA ARG A 55 -0.77 17.26 -9.33
C ARG A 55 0.74 17.49 -9.34
N GLU A 56 1.46 17.00 -8.33
CA GLU A 56 2.93 17.14 -8.22
C GLU A 56 3.71 16.15 -9.09
N ILE A 57 3.12 14.98 -9.38
CA ILE A 57 3.74 13.91 -10.17
C ILE A 57 2.89 13.67 -11.42
N PRO A 58 3.07 14.48 -12.48
CA PRO A 58 2.46 14.23 -13.78
C PRO A 58 2.77 12.81 -14.28
N ALA A 59 1.83 12.19 -15.00
CA ALA A 59 1.92 10.82 -15.49
C ALA A 59 2.01 9.72 -14.41
N SER A 60 1.70 10.03 -13.15
CA SER A 60 1.40 9.00 -12.14
C SER A 60 0.04 8.34 -12.40
N LEU A 61 -0.12 7.11 -11.90
CA LEU A 61 -1.42 6.43 -11.83
C LEU A 61 -1.95 6.53 -10.41
N VAL A 62 -3.20 6.94 -10.23
CA VAL A 62 -3.84 7.00 -8.91
C VAL A 62 -4.83 5.86 -8.75
N GLY A 63 -4.62 5.07 -7.70
CA GLY A 63 -5.40 3.89 -7.37
C GLY A 63 -5.92 3.94 -5.94
N GLY A 64 -6.98 3.18 -5.67
CA GLY A 64 -7.51 3.12 -4.32
C GLY A 64 -8.96 2.71 -4.20
N GLU A 65 -9.38 2.59 -2.95
CA GLU A 65 -10.76 2.26 -2.62
C GLU A 65 -11.23 2.93 -1.33
N ARG A 66 -12.54 3.06 -1.20
CA ARG A 66 -13.25 3.24 0.07
C ARG A 66 -14.38 2.22 0.13
N LYS A 67 -14.47 1.45 1.21
CA LYS A 67 -15.48 0.38 1.38
C LYS A 67 -15.51 -0.61 0.20
N ALA A 68 -14.33 -0.99 -0.28
CA ALA A 68 -14.06 -1.85 -1.43
C ALA A 68 -14.51 -1.31 -2.79
N VAL A 69 -14.97 -0.06 -2.87
CA VAL A 69 -15.39 0.60 -4.11
C VAL A 69 -14.30 1.55 -4.59
N ARG A 70 -14.00 1.52 -5.90
CA ARG A 70 -13.08 2.47 -6.52
C ARG A 70 -13.61 3.88 -6.37
N ILE A 71 -12.73 4.82 -6.04
CA ILE A 71 -13.07 6.24 -5.92
C ILE A 71 -13.33 6.82 -7.33
N GLU A 72 -14.35 7.67 -7.48
CA GLU A 72 -14.85 8.14 -8.78
C GLU A 72 -13.79 8.81 -9.65
N ASP A 73 -12.90 9.61 -9.06
CA ASP A 73 -11.84 10.36 -9.74
C ASP A 73 -10.48 9.62 -9.80
N PHE A 74 -10.44 8.35 -9.38
CA PHE A 74 -9.24 7.52 -9.40
C PHE A 74 -9.19 6.66 -10.66
N ASP A 75 -7.99 6.42 -11.18
CA ASP A 75 -7.78 5.72 -12.45
C ASP A 75 -8.04 4.21 -12.33
N VAL A 76 -7.76 3.64 -11.16
CA VAL A 76 -7.88 2.21 -10.83
C VAL A 76 -8.36 2.00 -9.38
N GLY A 77 -8.86 0.80 -9.09
CA GLY A 77 -9.20 0.37 -7.74
C GLY A 77 -7.97 -0.06 -6.92
N ALA A 78 -8.20 -0.95 -5.97
CA ALA A 78 -7.16 -1.63 -5.19
C ALA A 78 -7.22 -3.16 -5.40
N SER A 79 -7.54 -3.60 -6.62
CA SER A 79 -7.49 -5.01 -6.99
C SER A 79 -6.13 -5.35 -7.60
N PRO A 80 -5.40 -6.38 -7.13
CA PRO A 80 -4.12 -6.77 -7.71
C PRO A 80 -4.20 -7.00 -9.24
N ARG A 81 -5.33 -7.52 -9.73
CA ARG A 81 -5.55 -7.78 -11.17
C ARG A 81 -5.54 -6.52 -12.05
N GLU A 82 -5.68 -5.33 -11.47
CA GLU A 82 -5.60 -4.06 -12.20
C GLU A 82 -4.15 -3.63 -12.47
N PHE A 83 -3.16 -4.32 -11.89
CA PHE A 83 -1.74 -3.97 -11.92
C PHE A 83 -0.88 -5.07 -12.53
N LEU A 84 -1.42 -5.84 -13.49
CA LEU A 84 -0.66 -6.88 -14.21
C LEU A 84 0.41 -6.30 -15.14
N GLU A 85 0.17 -5.09 -15.65
CA GLU A 85 1.11 -4.35 -16.49
C GLU A 85 1.21 -2.90 -15.99
N PRO A 86 2.42 -2.32 -15.96
CA PRO A 86 2.62 -0.97 -15.47
C PRO A 86 2.09 0.05 -16.48
N ARG A 87 1.04 0.77 -16.08
CA ARG A 87 0.48 1.90 -16.85
C ARG A 87 1.20 3.23 -16.58
N ALA A 88 2.06 3.25 -15.57
CA ALA A 88 2.88 4.38 -15.15
C ALA A 88 4.08 3.87 -14.34
N GLU A 89 5.12 4.68 -14.17
CA GLU A 89 6.22 4.34 -13.26
C GLU A 89 5.84 4.43 -11.79
N THR A 90 4.95 5.38 -11.44
CA THR A 90 4.55 5.67 -10.07
C THR A 90 3.07 5.37 -9.89
N LEU A 91 2.76 4.51 -8.92
CA LEU A 91 1.41 4.32 -8.40
C LEU A 91 1.24 5.15 -7.13
N ILE A 92 0.21 5.98 -7.06
CA ILE A 92 -0.26 6.61 -5.82
C ILE A 92 -1.46 5.79 -5.34
N LEU A 93 -1.41 5.27 -4.11
CA LEU A 93 -2.41 4.35 -3.59
C LEU A 93 -3.00 4.89 -2.29
N SER A 94 -4.33 4.94 -2.19
CA SER A 94 -5.05 5.16 -0.92
C SER A 94 -6.12 4.11 -0.70
N THR A 95 -6.07 3.42 0.43
CA THR A 95 -7.05 2.40 0.84
C THR A 95 -7.62 2.75 2.20
N THR A 96 -8.71 2.10 2.57
CA THR A 96 -9.40 2.28 3.84
C THR A 96 -8.50 1.92 5.02
N ASN A 97 -7.73 0.82 4.91
CA ASN A 97 -6.97 0.24 6.01
C ASN A 97 -5.47 0.15 5.71
N GLY A 98 -5.07 -0.60 4.68
CA GLY A 98 -3.67 -0.96 4.48
C GLY A 98 -2.70 0.22 4.35
N THR A 99 -3.03 1.25 3.56
CA THR A 99 -2.15 2.43 3.43
C THR A 99 -2.00 3.20 4.74
N ARG A 100 -3.04 3.23 5.58
CA ARG A 100 -2.94 3.81 6.93
C ARG A 100 -2.10 2.94 7.85
N ALA A 101 -2.29 1.62 7.84
CA ALA A 101 -1.47 0.70 8.63
C ALA A 101 0.02 0.78 8.28
N ILE A 102 0.35 0.95 6.99
CA ILE A 102 1.72 1.17 6.51
C ILE A 102 2.30 2.44 7.12
N LEU A 103 1.59 3.56 7.01
CA LEU A 103 2.06 4.86 7.51
C LEU A 103 2.18 4.86 9.04
N GLU A 104 1.26 4.23 9.76
CA GLU A 104 1.33 4.08 11.22
C GLU A 104 2.50 3.20 11.67
N THR A 105 2.78 2.11 10.94
CA THR A 105 3.94 1.25 11.23
C THR A 105 5.25 1.97 10.95
N ALA A 106 5.31 2.77 9.88
CA ALA A 106 6.49 3.57 9.54
C ALA A 106 6.82 4.65 10.59
N ARG A 107 5.86 5.04 11.45
CA ARG A 107 6.12 5.93 12.59
C ARG A 107 6.72 5.21 13.81
N ARG A 108 6.61 3.88 13.87
CA ARG A 108 6.97 3.06 15.05
C ARG A 108 8.17 2.14 14.79
N CYS A 109 8.51 1.90 13.52
CA CYS A 109 9.56 0.97 13.12
C CYS A 109 10.63 1.65 12.27
N GLU A 110 11.88 1.17 12.40
CA GLU A 110 13.01 1.67 11.61
C GLU A 110 12.91 1.23 10.14
N GLN A 111 12.43 0.00 9.92
CA GLN A 111 12.17 -0.56 8.60
C GLN A 111 10.76 -1.14 8.52
N VAL A 112 10.11 -0.95 7.37
CA VAL A 112 8.79 -1.52 7.10
C VAL A 112 8.84 -2.33 5.82
N VAL A 113 8.39 -3.58 5.91
CA VAL A 113 8.21 -4.50 4.78
C VAL A 113 6.72 -4.80 4.62
N LEU A 114 6.29 -5.00 3.38
CA LEU A 114 4.88 -5.29 3.06
C LEU A 114 4.74 -6.78 2.75
N GLY A 115 4.03 -7.48 3.63
CA GLY A 115 3.77 -8.91 3.52
C GLY A 115 2.42 -9.22 2.87
N SER A 116 2.41 -10.20 1.97
CA SER A 116 1.22 -10.78 1.38
C SER A 116 1.48 -12.25 1.04
N LEU A 117 0.42 -13.00 0.70
CA LEU A 117 0.60 -14.36 0.22
C LEU A 117 1.39 -14.42 -1.12
N LEU A 118 1.42 -13.33 -1.90
CA LEU A 118 2.12 -13.27 -3.18
C LEU A 118 3.65 -13.19 -3.05
N ASN A 119 4.15 -12.79 -1.89
CA ASN A 119 5.58 -12.63 -1.61
C ASN A 119 6.01 -13.33 -0.32
N LEU A 120 5.27 -14.35 0.11
CA LEU A 120 5.50 -15.08 1.38
C LEU A 120 6.94 -15.58 1.53
N SER A 121 7.52 -16.17 0.48
CA SER A 121 8.87 -16.74 0.57
C SER A 121 9.98 -15.68 0.54
N ALA A 122 9.66 -14.43 0.19
CA ALA A 122 10.62 -13.35 0.07
C ALA A 122 10.67 -12.44 1.31
N VAL A 123 9.63 -12.50 2.15
CA VAL A 123 9.48 -11.73 3.39
C VAL A 123 9.81 -12.63 4.58
#